data_AF-A0A350DDX0-F1
#
_entry.id   AF-A0A350DDX0-F1
#
_cell.length_a   1.000
_cell.length_b   1.000
_cell.length_c   1.000
_cell.angle_alpha   90.00
_cell.angle_beta   90.00
_cell.angle_gamma   90.00
#
_symmetry.space_group_name_H-M   'P 1'
#
loop_
_entity.id
_entity.type
_entity.pdbx_description
1 polymer ?
#
loop_
_entity_poly.entity_id
_entity_poly.type
_entity_poly.pdbx_seq_one_letter_code
_entity_poly.pdbx_strand_id
1 'polypeptide(L)'
;RPEDSLAQAQRYGTLQRNFQGYSSHSQCDLIGLGVSAISRVDDVYAQNPTQLSHYEAALDEGRLATVKGLLLNKDDLMRREVIERLMCDMAIDLEAIGQRWQINAADYFSTALERLKTAEQDGLLVRQGLY
;
A
#
# COMPACT_ATOMS: atom_id res chain seq x y z
N ARG A 1 -7.95 11.83 -17.63
CA ARG A 1 -8.44 13.15 -18.11
C ARG A 1 -8.71 14.04 -16.89
N PRO A 2 -8.70 15.38 -16.98
CA PRO A 2 -8.85 16.25 -15.80
C PRO A 2 -10.11 16.00 -14.97
N GLU A 3 -11.21 15.63 -15.63
CA GLU A 3 -12.52 15.32 -15.01
C GLU A 3 -12.65 13.84 -14.60
N ASP A 4 -11.63 13.02 -14.81
CA ASP A 4 -11.66 11.60 -14.46
C ASP A 4 -11.65 11.43 -12.93
N SER A 5 -12.42 10.46 -12.41
CA SER A 5 -12.53 10.21 -10.98
C SER A 5 -11.19 9.95 -10.30
N LEU A 6 -10.22 9.36 -11.00
CA LEU A 6 -8.87 9.13 -10.47
C LEU A 6 -8.07 10.44 -10.39
N ALA A 7 -8.18 11.31 -11.40
CA ALA A 7 -7.53 12.61 -11.38
C ALA A 7 -8.10 13.53 -10.29
N GLN A 8 -9.42 13.45 -10.06
CA GLN A 8 -10.07 14.13 -8.94
C GLN A 8 -9.60 13.55 -7.60
N ALA A 9 -9.61 12.23 -7.44
CA ALA A 9 -9.15 11.57 -6.22
C ALA A 9 -7.69 11.91 -5.89
N GLN A 10 -6.82 12.02 -6.90
CA GLN A 10 -5.43 12.45 -6.70
C GLN A 10 -5.37 13.89 -6.17
N ARG A 11 -6.10 14.83 -6.78
CA ARG A 11 -6.13 16.24 -6.36
C ARG A 11 -6.64 16.42 -4.93
N TYR A 12 -7.57 15.57 -4.50
CA TYR A 12 -8.12 15.59 -3.14
C TYR A 12 -7.38 14.69 -2.15
N GLY A 13 -6.29 14.02 -2.56
CA GLY A 13 -5.52 13.11 -1.70
C GLY A 13 -6.27 11.84 -1.27
N THR A 14 -7.34 11.48 -1.99
CA THR A 14 -8.17 10.29 -1.72
C THR A 14 -7.90 9.15 -2.70
N LEU A 15 -6.91 9.30 -3.58
CA LEU A 15 -6.47 8.23 -4.48
C LEU A 15 -5.86 7.10 -3.65
N GLN A 16 -6.22 5.87 -4.03
CA GLN A 16 -5.64 4.65 -3.47
C GLN A 16 -5.14 3.74 -4.57
N ARG A 17 -4.25 2.82 -4.20
CA ARG A 17 -3.74 1.77 -5.10
C ARG A 17 -3.91 0.40 -4.46
N ASN A 18 -4.54 -0.52 -5.19
CA ASN A 18 -4.64 -1.93 -4.81
C ASN A 18 -3.97 -2.83 -5.87
N PHE A 19 -4.15 -4.15 -5.76
CA PHE A 19 -3.56 -5.13 -6.68
C PHE A 19 -4.02 -4.95 -8.14
N GLN A 20 -5.19 -4.34 -8.37
CA GLN A 20 -5.76 -4.07 -9.69
C GLN A 20 -5.39 -2.69 -10.25
N GLY A 21 -4.72 -1.84 -9.48
CA GLY A 21 -4.31 -0.49 -9.88
C GLY A 21 -4.92 0.62 -9.03
N TYR A 22 -5.07 1.80 -9.61
CA TYR A 22 -5.59 2.99 -8.92
C TYR A 22 -7.11 2.97 -8.79
N SER A 23 -7.61 3.46 -7.67
CA SER A 23 -9.03 3.53 -7.33
C SER A 23 -9.35 4.82 -6.57
N SER A 24 -10.54 5.38 -6.82
CA SER A 24 -11.12 6.49 -6.05
C SER A 24 -11.87 6.01 -4.79
N HIS A 25 -12.07 4.70 -4.63
CA HIS A 25 -12.75 4.12 -3.48
C HIS A 25 -11.74 3.77 -2.41
N SER A 26 -11.63 4.65 -1.41
CA SER A 26 -10.69 4.46 -0.31
C SER A 26 -11.23 3.52 0.76
N GLN A 27 -10.35 2.73 1.40
CA GLN A 27 -10.61 2.00 2.66
C GLN A 27 -11.59 0.82 2.60
N CYS A 28 -11.94 0.32 1.41
CA CYS A 28 -12.73 -0.92 1.32
C CYS A 28 -11.86 -2.17 1.50
N ASP A 29 -12.40 -3.16 2.20
CA ASP A 29 -11.92 -4.53 2.13
C ASP A 29 -12.02 -5.05 0.69
N LEU A 30 -11.01 -5.80 0.27
CA LEU A 30 -10.90 -6.42 -1.03
C LEU A 30 -10.94 -7.94 -0.84
N ILE A 31 -11.97 -8.58 -1.37
CA ILE A 31 -12.06 -10.04 -1.40
C ILE A 31 -11.71 -10.53 -2.80
N GLY A 32 -10.56 -11.19 -2.92
CA GLY A 32 -10.11 -11.86 -4.13
C GLY A 32 -10.72 -13.26 -4.25
N LEU A 33 -11.38 -13.53 -5.37
CA LEU A 33 -11.92 -14.85 -5.70
C LEU A 33 -11.17 -15.44 -6.90
N GLY A 34 -11.03 -16.77 -6.90
CA GLY A 34 -10.33 -17.50 -7.94
C GLY A 34 -8.87 -17.81 -7.61
N VAL A 35 -8.24 -18.55 -8.52
CA VAL A 35 -6.82 -18.93 -8.46
C VAL A 35 -5.94 -17.67 -8.39
N SER A 36 -4.88 -17.72 -7.57
CA SER A 36 -3.90 -16.67 -7.33
C SER A 36 -4.41 -15.37 -6.69
N ALA A 37 -5.72 -15.24 -6.50
CA ALA A 37 -6.34 -14.01 -6.02
C ALA A 37 -5.78 -13.61 -4.65
N ILE A 38 -5.61 -12.29 -4.47
CA ILE A 38 -5.17 -11.70 -3.22
C ILE A 38 -6.32 -10.88 -2.64
N SER A 39 -6.61 -11.14 -1.38
CA SER A 39 -7.54 -10.38 -0.56
C SER A 39 -6.77 -9.45 0.37
N ARG A 40 -7.36 -8.31 0.68
CA ARG A 40 -6.94 -7.40 1.74
C ARG A 40 -8.16 -7.12 2.61
N VAL A 41 -8.14 -7.61 3.84
CA VAL A 41 -9.21 -7.35 4.81
C VAL A 41 -8.55 -6.72 6.02
N ASP A 42 -8.92 -5.48 6.31
CA ASP A 42 -8.29 -4.68 7.36
C ASP A 42 -6.75 -4.66 7.20
N ASP A 43 -6.04 -5.17 8.21
CA ASP A 43 -4.58 -5.26 8.26
C ASP A 43 -4.04 -6.64 7.86
N VAL A 44 -4.85 -7.45 7.17
CA VAL A 44 -4.48 -8.78 6.69
C VAL A 44 -4.46 -8.83 5.17
N TYR A 45 -3.37 -9.39 4.63
CA TYR A 45 -3.35 -9.90 3.26
C TYR A 45 -3.53 -11.40 3.28
N ALA A 46 -4.36 -11.93 2.37
CA ALA A 46 -4.55 -13.37 2.20
C ALA A 46 -4.44 -13.72 0.71
N GLN A 47 -3.87 -14.88 0.39
CA GLN A 47 -3.69 -15.31 -1.00
C GLN A 47 -4.21 -16.73 -1.21
N ASN A 48 -4.90 -16.92 -2.34
CA ASN A 48 -5.36 -18.21 -2.81
C ASN A 48 -4.24 -18.98 -3.57
N PRO A 49 -4.31 -20.32 -3.69
CA PRO A 49 -3.34 -21.10 -4.45
C PRO A 49 -3.08 -20.51 -5.83
N THR A 50 -1.82 -20.46 -6.25
CA THR A 50 -1.46 -20.04 -7.60
C THR A 50 -1.63 -21.15 -8.63
N GLN A 51 -1.78 -22.41 -8.18
CA GLN A 51 -2.07 -23.56 -9.02
C GLN A 51 -3.58 -23.86 -8.98
N LEU A 52 -4.18 -24.03 -10.15
CA LEU A 52 -5.62 -24.27 -10.29
C LEU A 52 -6.04 -25.57 -9.57
N SER A 53 -5.28 -26.65 -9.72
CA SER A 53 -5.58 -27.94 -9.09
C SER A 53 -5.68 -27.85 -7.57
N HIS A 54 -4.82 -27.05 -6.91
CA HIS A 54 -4.87 -26.83 -5.47
C HIS A 54 -6.05 -25.95 -5.05
N TYR A 55 -6.45 -25.00 -5.90
CA TYR A 55 -7.63 -24.17 -5.68
C TYR A 55 -8.91 -25.01 -5.75
N GLU A 56 -9.06 -25.80 -6.80
CA GLU A 56 -10.20 -26.71 -7.00
C GLU A 56 -10.30 -27.75 -5.88
N ALA A 57 -9.20 -28.42 -5.53
CA ALA A 57 -9.19 -29.41 -4.45
C ALA A 57 -9.64 -28.83 -3.10
N ALA A 58 -9.25 -27.59 -2.77
CA ALA A 58 -9.71 -26.95 -1.54
C ALA A 58 -11.23 -26.69 -1.55
N LEU A 59 -11.79 -26.30 -2.69
CA LEU A 59 -13.22 -26.06 -2.84
C LEU A 59 -14.04 -27.37 -2.85
N ASP A 60 -13.55 -28.42 -3.51
CA ASP A 60 -14.17 -29.74 -3.53
C ASP A 60 -14.28 -30.35 -2.12
N GLU A 61 -13.33 -30.02 -1.24
CA GLU A 61 -13.35 -30.38 0.18
C GLU A 61 -14.21 -29.44 1.05
N GLY A 62 -14.85 -28.43 0.47
CA GLY A 62 -15.67 -27.45 1.19
C GLY A 62 -14.87 -26.49 2.08
N ARG A 63 -13.57 -26.29 1.80
CA ARG A 63 -12.68 -25.41 2.56
C ARG A 63 -12.44 -24.10 1.82
N LEU A 64 -12.11 -23.04 2.57
CA LEU A 64 -11.62 -21.80 1.97
C LEU A 64 -10.27 -22.06 1.29
N ALA A 65 -10.13 -21.62 0.05
CA ALA A 65 -8.92 -21.80 -0.74
C ALA A 65 -7.85 -20.75 -0.40
N THR A 66 -7.59 -20.47 0.88
CA THR A 66 -6.51 -19.56 1.32
C THR A 66 -5.29 -20.37 1.73
N VAL A 67 -4.12 -20.04 1.18
CA VAL A 67 -2.86 -20.76 1.45
C VAL A 67 -1.80 -19.93 2.16
N LYS A 68 -1.90 -18.60 2.07
CA LYS A 68 -0.97 -17.68 2.72
C LYS A 68 -1.73 -16.51 3.32
N GLY A 69 -1.29 -16.08 4.50
CA GLY A 69 -1.78 -14.89 5.16
C GLY A 69 -0.61 -14.08 5.73
N LEU A 70 -0.75 -12.77 5.74
CA LEU A 70 0.17 -11.84 6.40
C LEU A 70 -0.67 -10.84 7.19
N LEU A 71 -0.59 -10.93 8.52
CA LEU A 71 -1.07 -9.88 9.41
C LEU A 71 0.02 -8.82 9.53
N LEU A 72 -0.31 -7.59 9.16
CA LEU A 72 0.60 -6.46 9.22
C LEU A 72 0.80 -6.02 10.66
N ASN A 73 2.06 -5.81 11.04
CA ASN A 73 2.38 -5.17 12.31
C ASN A 73 2.40 -3.64 12.16
N LYS A 74 2.66 -2.92 13.26
CA LYS A 74 2.69 -1.45 13.27
C LYS A 74 3.69 -0.84 12.27
N ASP A 75 4.87 -1.43 12.09
CA ASP A 75 5.86 -0.96 11.10
C ASP A 75 5.34 -1.18 9.68
N ASP A 76 4.76 -2.35 9.40
CA ASP A 76 4.20 -2.65 8.09
C ASP A 76 3.08 -1.69 7.71
N LEU A 77 2.19 -1.36 8.66
CA LEU A 77 1.09 -0.43 8.44
C LEU A 77 1.56 0.99 8.14
N MET A 78 2.55 1.46 8.90
CA MET A 78 3.14 2.77 8.70
C MET A 78 3.86 2.86 7.35
N ARG A 79 4.64 1.84 6.99
CA ARG A 79 5.32 1.77 5.68
C ARG A 79 4.32 1.66 4.54
N ARG A 80 3.24 0.89 4.72
CA ARG A 80 2.13 0.80 3.75
C ARG A 80 1.57 2.19 3.46
N GLU A 81 1.26 2.96 4.51
CA GLU A 81 0.76 4.33 4.35
C GLU A 81 1.76 5.22 3.61
N VAL A 82 3.03 5.23 4.04
CA VAL A 82 4.08 6.06 3.44
C VAL A 82 4.26 5.76 1.95
N ILE A 83 4.37 4.48 1.60
CA ILE A 83 4.57 4.05 0.20
C ILE A 83 3.31 4.34 -0.61
N GLU A 84 2.11 4.11 -0.06
CA GLU A 84 0.85 4.39 -0.77
C GLU A 84 0.69 5.88 -1.07
N ARG A 85 0.96 6.77 -0.10
CA ARG A 85 0.91 8.22 -0.32
C ARG A 85 1.93 8.66 -1.37
N LEU A 86 3.18 8.17 -1.29
CA LEU A 86 4.18 8.46 -2.32
C LEU A 86 3.75 8.00 -3.72
N MET A 87 3.17 6.81 -3.86
CA MET A 87 2.70 6.32 -5.17
C MET A 87 1.49 7.11 -5.71
N CYS A 88 0.57 7.53 -4.84
CA CYS A 88 -0.67 8.20 -5.24
C CYS A 88 -0.46 9.70 -5.48
N ASP A 89 0.24 10.35 -4.56
CA ASP A 89 0.30 11.82 -4.47
C ASP A 89 1.64 12.36 -4.97
N MET A 90 2.61 11.48 -5.29
CA MET A 90 3.97 11.84 -5.72
C MET A 90 4.72 12.73 -4.72
N ALA A 91 4.25 12.78 -3.48
CA ALA A 91 4.80 13.54 -2.38
C ALA A 91 4.41 12.89 -1.05
N ILE A 92 5.14 13.21 0.01
CA ILE A 92 4.77 12.83 1.37
C ILE A 92 5.21 13.89 2.37
N ASP A 93 4.35 14.16 3.35
CA ASP A 93 4.66 14.99 4.51
C ASP A 93 5.08 14.10 5.69
N LEU A 94 6.38 14.09 5.99
CA LEU A 94 6.93 13.29 7.09
C LEU A 94 6.52 13.80 8.47
N GLU A 95 6.24 15.10 8.62
CA GLU A 95 5.77 15.65 9.88
C GLU A 95 4.35 15.17 10.17
N ALA A 96 3.46 15.21 9.17
CA ALA A 96 2.11 14.68 9.28
C ALA A 96 2.10 13.17 9.61
N ILE A 97 3.00 12.40 9.00
CA ILE A 97 3.19 10.97 9.33
C ILE A 97 3.67 10.81 10.78
N GLY A 98 4.64 11.63 11.22
CA GLY A 98 5.16 11.60 12.58
C GLY A 98 4.08 11.87 13.62
N GLN A 99 3.25 12.89 13.41
CA GLN A 99 2.12 13.22 14.28
C GLN A 99 1.08 12.09 14.32
N ARG A 100 0.73 11.51 13.16
CA ARG A 100 -0.27 10.44 13.07
C ARG A 100 0.16 9.17 13.80
N TRP A 101 1.41 8.75 13.61
CA TRP A 101 1.94 7.51 14.17
C TRP A 101 2.61 7.68 15.54
N GLN A 102 2.68 8.92 16.03
CA GLN A 102 3.31 9.31 17.29
C GLN A 102 4.78 8.88 17.33
N ILE A 103 5.54 9.26 16.29
CA ILE A 103 6.96 8.98 16.14
C ILE A 103 7.74 10.21 15.66
N ASN A 104 9.06 10.22 15.86
CA ASN A 104 9.94 11.08 15.07
C ASN A 104 10.18 10.42 13.70
N ALA A 105 9.51 10.90 12.65
CA ALA A 105 9.60 10.32 11.31
C ALA A 105 11.02 10.42 10.72
N ALA A 106 11.78 11.48 11.01
CA ALA A 106 13.15 11.64 10.51
C ALA A 106 14.08 10.56 11.09
N ASP A 107 13.98 10.30 12.39
CA ASP A 107 14.76 9.24 13.05
C ASP A 107 14.30 7.85 12.60
N TYR A 108 12.98 7.62 12.58
CA TYR A 108 12.38 6.33 12.26
C TYR A 108 12.70 5.87 10.83
N PHE A 109 12.63 6.80 9.87
CA PHE A 109 12.92 6.53 8.47
C PHE A 109 14.36 6.87 8.07
N SER A 110 15.25 7.21 9.01
CA SER A 110 16.64 7.64 8.76
C SER A 110 17.38 6.78 7.73
N THR A 111 17.33 5.45 7.87
CA THR A 111 17.97 4.53 6.92
C THR A 111 17.37 4.62 5.51
N ALA A 112 16.05 4.79 5.39
CA ALA A 112 15.40 4.96 4.10
C ALA A 112 15.73 6.33 3.49
N LEU A 113 15.72 7.40 4.31
CA LEU A 113 16.07 8.76 3.90
C LEU A 113 17.53 8.86 3.43
N GLU A 114 18.44 8.13 4.07
CA GLU A 114 19.84 8.04 3.64
C GLU A 114 19.94 7.42 2.24
N ARG A 115 19.22 6.33 2.00
CA ARG A 115 19.20 5.66 0.69
C ARG A 115 18.57 6.51 -0.42
N LEU A 116 17.74 7.49 -0.07
CA LEU A 116 17.13 8.41 -1.02
C LEU A 116 18.05 9.57 -1.44
N LYS A 117 19.18 9.80 -0.76
CA LYS A 117 20.11 10.87 -1.11
C LYS A 117 20.65 10.76 -2.54
N THR A 118 20.91 9.54 -3.03
CA THR A 118 21.34 9.34 -4.42
C THR A 118 20.25 9.76 -5.40
N ALA A 119 18.99 9.39 -5.13
CA ALA A 119 17.86 9.80 -5.96
C ALA A 119 17.63 11.32 -5.93
N GLU A 120 17.90 11.98 -4.79
CA GLU A 120 17.88 13.44 -4.66
C GLU A 120 18.99 14.10 -5.47
N GLN A 121 20.22 13.59 -5.41
CA GLN A 121 21.36 14.06 -6.19
C GLN A 121 21.12 13.91 -7.70
N ASP A 122 20.48 12.82 -8.10
CA ASP A 122 20.10 12.54 -9.48
C ASP A 122 18.87 13.34 -9.94
N GLY A 123 18.25 14.14 -9.05
CA GLY A 123 17.09 14.98 -9.36
C GLY A 123 15.77 14.22 -9.54
N LEU A 124 15.70 12.97 -9.06
CA LEU A 124 14.48 12.15 -9.11
C LEU A 124 13.45 12.54 -8.05
N LEU A 125 13.90 13.22 -6.98
CA LEU A 125 13.06 13.77 -5.92
C LEU A 125 13.65 15.07 -5.40
N VAL A 126 12.81 15.88 -4.75
CA VAL A 126 13.20 17.09 -4.04
C VAL A 126 12.70 16.97 -2.60
N ARG A 127 13.53 17.40 -1.64
CA ARG A 127 13.13 17.52 -0.25
C ARG A 127 12.97 18.99 0.13
N GLN A 128 11.90 19.31 0.87
CA GLN A 128 11.61 20.66 1.33
C GLN A 128 11.38 20.64 2.85
N GLY A 129 12.01 21.57 3.57
CA GLY A 129 11.99 21.61 5.04
C GLY A 129 13.28 21.09 5.69
N LEU A 130 13.38 21.19 7.01
CA LEU A 130 14.56 20.75 7.77
C LEU A 130 14.52 19.23 7.93
N TYR A 131 15.22 18.51 7.04
CA TYR A 131 16.12 17.36 7.28
C TYR A 131 16.75 16.92 5.96
#